data_AF-A0A3C1PQS8-F1
#
_entry.id   AF-A0A3C1PQS8-F1
#
_cell.length_a   1.000
_cell.length_b   1.000
_cell.length_c   1.000
_cell.angle_alpha   90.00
_cell.angle_beta   90.00
_cell.angle_gamma   90.00
#
_symmetry.space_group_name_H-M   'P 1'
#
loop_
_entity.id
_entity.type
_entity.pdbx_description
1 polymer ?
#
loop_
_entity_poly.entity_id
_entity_poly.type
_entity_poly.pdbx_seq_one_letter_code
_entity_poly.pdbx_strand_id
1 'polypeptide(L)'
;MTTDYLSDYIINKATPPSRSKGKALYREKAVSLISYGTQGILAKVRGGSLYSVTVLFAGNKITRTNCSCPYDFTGICKHIVAAIYKAIEHDEFDEEIHPGMENSVVAETSKPLEKIAPSKEKQIKVVPKKQRTTEWKLIGSE
;
A
#
# COMPACT_ATOMS: atom_id res chain seq x y z
N MET A 1 -7.27 2.38 26.86
CA MET A 1 -5.88 2.83 26.55
C MET A 1 -5.19 1.93 25.52
N THR A 2 -5.92 1.15 24.72
CA THR A 2 -5.33 0.20 23.76
C THR A 2 -4.99 0.83 22.41
N THR A 3 -5.49 2.03 22.07
CA THR A 3 -5.31 2.68 20.76
C THR A 3 -4.09 3.61 20.66
N ASP A 4 -3.31 3.76 21.74
CA ASP A 4 -2.15 4.65 21.79
C ASP A 4 -1.07 4.27 20.75
N TYR A 5 -0.81 2.98 20.58
CA TYR A 5 0.16 2.47 19.61
C TYR A 5 -0.24 2.73 18.15
N LEU A 6 -1.54 2.83 17.84
CA LEU A 6 -2.04 3.15 16.50
C LEU A 6 -1.79 4.62 16.18
N SER A 7 -2.04 5.50 17.14
CA SER A 7 -1.78 6.94 17.02
C SER A 7 -0.29 7.21 16.88
N ASP A 8 0.53 6.61 17.75
CA ASP A 8 1.99 6.70 17.67
C ASP A 8 2.53 6.23 16.31
N TYR A 9 2.04 5.10 15.79
CA TYR A 9 2.44 4.59 14.48
C TYR A 9 2.17 5.60 13.36
N ILE A 10 1.01 6.26 13.37
CA ILE A 10 0.70 7.33 12.40
C ILE A 10 1.72 8.47 12.52
N ILE A 11 2.01 8.92 13.73
CA ILE A 11 2.95 10.04 13.95
C ILE A 11 4.36 9.69 13.45
N ASN A 12 4.82 8.47 13.71
CA ASN A 12 6.18 8.03 13.40
C ASN A 12 6.38 7.57 11.95
N LYS A 13 5.33 7.09 11.28
CA LYS A 13 5.43 6.50 9.93
C LYS A 13 4.79 7.34 8.83
N ALA A 14 3.95 8.32 9.14
CA ALA A 14 3.32 9.15 8.13
C ALA A 14 3.93 10.56 8.08
N THR A 15 4.21 11.04 6.87
CA THR A 15 4.59 12.45 6.67
C THR A 15 3.42 13.39 6.98
N PRO A 16 3.67 14.67 7.32
CA PRO A 16 2.61 15.64 7.61
C PRO A 16 1.52 15.74 6.51
N PRO A 17 1.85 15.75 5.20
CA PRO A 17 0.84 15.76 4.15
C PRO A 17 -0.02 14.49 4.12
N SER A 18 0.59 13.31 4.31
CA SER A 18 -0.15 12.04 4.40
C SER A 18 -1.09 12.03 5.60
N ARG A 19 -0.65 12.56 6.75
CA ARG A 19 -1.49 12.68 7.95
C ARG A 19 -2.70 13.58 7.72
N SER A 20 -2.47 14.78 7.20
CA SER A 20 -3.54 15.75 6.91
C SER A 20 -4.57 15.19 5.93
N LYS A 21 -4.12 14.63 4.80
CA LYS A 21 -5.01 14.05 3.79
C LYS A 21 -5.71 12.79 4.28
N GLY A 22 -5.05 11.95 5.07
CA GLY A 22 -5.67 10.76 5.66
C GLY A 22 -6.79 11.13 6.65
N LYS A 23 -6.57 12.17 7.46
CA LYS A 23 -7.59 12.71 8.36
C LYS A 23 -8.79 13.28 7.61
N ALA A 24 -8.58 13.92 6.46
CA ALA A 24 -9.66 14.40 5.60
C ALA A 24 -10.51 13.24 5.06
N LEU A 25 -9.89 12.20 4.48
CA LEU A 25 -10.60 11.01 3.98
C LEU A 25 -11.41 10.30 5.07
N TYR A 26 -10.84 10.19 6.28
CA TYR A 26 -11.56 9.67 7.44
C TYR A 26 -12.81 10.50 7.75
N ARG A 27 -12.67 11.84 7.84
CA ARG A 27 -13.79 12.76 8.12
C ARG A 27 -14.86 12.75 7.03
N GLU A 28 -14.48 12.53 5.79
CA GLU A 28 -15.39 12.40 4.64
C GLU A 28 -16.13 11.05 4.60
N LYS A 29 -15.95 10.17 5.61
CA LYS A 29 -16.51 8.82 5.67
C LYS A 29 -16.15 7.99 4.42
N ALA A 30 -14.99 8.25 3.84
CA ALA A 30 -14.51 7.54 2.65
C ALA A 30 -13.93 6.14 2.95
N VAL A 31 -13.99 5.70 4.20
CA VAL A 31 -13.41 4.43 4.67
C VAL A 31 -14.52 3.45 5.03
N SER A 32 -14.47 2.26 4.42
CA SER A 32 -15.30 1.12 4.76
C SER A 32 -14.42 0.05 5.40
N LEU A 33 -14.59 -0.20 6.70
CA LEU A 33 -13.94 -1.32 7.39
C LEU A 33 -14.60 -2.62 6.94
N ILE A 34 -13.79 -3.57 6.49
CA ILE A 34 -14.24 -4.93 6.14
C ILE A 34 -14.06 -5.84 7.37
N SER A 35 -12.91 -5.75 8.03
CA SER A 35 -12.59 -6.52 9.22
C SER A 35 -11.60 -5.71 10.06
N TYR A 36 -11.75 -5.70 11.37
CA TYR A 36 -10.85 -5.05 12.31
C TYR A 36 -10.86 -5.85 13.62
N GLY A 37 -9.72 -5.93 14.30
CA GLY A 37 -9.58 -6.76 15.49
C GLY A 37 -8.13 -6.89 15.94
N THR A 38 -7.86 -7.83 16.84
CA THR A 38 -6.53 -8.07 17.42
C THR A 38 -5.48 -8.50 16.39
N GLN A 39 -5.90 -9.05 15.24
CA GLN A 39 -5.02 -9.51 14.17
C GLN A 39 -4.67 -8.42 13.15
N GLY A 40 -5.48 -7.35 13.05
CA GLY A 40 -5.26 -6.32 12.03
C GLY A 40 -6.50 -5.55 11.62
N ILE A 41 -6.35 -4.79 10.54
CA ILE A 41 -7.40 -4.02 9.86
C ILE A 41 -7.39 -4.38 8.38
N LEU A 42 -8.55 -4.70 7.84
CA LEU A 42 -8.84 -4.80 6.42
C LEU A 42 -9.90 -3.76 6.07
N ALA A 43 -9.60 -2.90 5.10
CA ALA A 43 -10.49 -1.80 4.74
C ALA A 43 -10.48 -1.51 3.24
N LYS A 44 -11.56 -0.90 2.75
CA LYS A 44 -11.64 -0.23 1.46
C LYS A 44 -11.68 1.28 1.69
N VAL A 45 -10.85 2.00 0.97
CA VAL A 45 -10.80 3.47 1.06
C VAL A 45 -11.11 4.05 -0.30
N ARG A 46 -12.15 4.89 -0.36
CA ARG A 46 -12.54 5.63 -1.55
C ARG A 46 -11.68 6.88 -1.69
N GLY A 47 -11.11 7.07 -2.87
CA GLY A 47 -10.43 8.29 -3.29
C GLY A 47 -10.72 8.53 -4.77
N GLY A 48 -9.68 8.79 -5.56
CA GLY A 48 -9.82 8.78 -7.04
C GLY A 48 -10.20 7.40 -7.60
N SER A 49 -10.02 6.34 -6.82
CA SER A 49 -10.49 4.97 -7.08
C SER A 49 -10.74 4.28 -5.75
N LEU A 50 -11.19 3.02 -5.77
CA LEU A 50 -11.35 2.21 -4.56
C LEU A 50 -10.06 1.46 -4.26
N TYR A 51 -9.42 1.75 -3.13
CA TYR A 51 -8.16 1.15 -2.72
C TYR A 51 -8.36 0.15 -1.58
N SER A 52 -7.62 -0.96 -1.62
CA SER A 52 -7.62 -1.97 -0.55
C SER A 52 -6.47 -1.70 0.40
N VAL A 53 -6.76 -1.68 1.70
CA VAL A 53 -5.79 -1.44 2.77
C VAL A 53 -5.77 -2.65 3.69
N THR A 54 -4.56 -3.11 4.01
CA THR A 54 -4.33 -4.17 4.99
C THR A 54 -3.29 -3.68 6.00
N VAL A 55 -3.62 -3.82 7.28
CA VAL A 55 -2.74 -3.54 8.41
C VAL A 55 -2.71 -4.79 9.26
N LEU A 56 -1.53 -5.31 9.56
CA LEU A 56 -1.38 -6.51 10.39
C LEU A 56 -0.80 -6.15 11.75
N PHE A 57 -1.34 -6.79 12.78
CA PHE A 57 -0.93 -6.59 14.16
C PHE A 57 -0.26 -7.85 14.73
N ALA A 58 0.61 -7.65 15.70
CA ALA A 58 1.09 -8.70 16.60
C ALA A 58 1.06 -8.14 18.03
N GLY A 59 -0.01 -8.48 18.76
CA GLY A 59 -0.34 -7.79 20.01
C GLY A 59 -0.59 -6.30 19.77
N ASN A 60 0.00 -5.45 20.59
CA ASN A 60 -0.21 -4.00 20.54
C ASN A 60 0.78 -3.29 19.60
N LYS A 61 1.15 -3.93 18.48
CA LYS A 61 2.11 -3.38 17.53
C LYS A 61 1.73 -3.71 16.09
N ILE A 62 1.87 -2.71 15.22
CA ILE A 62 1.73 -2.88 13.79
C ILE A 62 3.02 -3.50 13.21
N THR A 63 2.89 -4.66 12.59
CA THR A 63 4.02 -5.38 11.97
C THR A 63 4.15 -5.08 10.49
N ARG A 64 3.02 -4.95 9.79
CA ARG A 64 2.99 -4.70 8.34
C ARG A 64 1.83 -3.80 7.95
N THR A 65 2.06 -2.93 6.98
CA THR A 65 1.03 -2.14 6.31
C THR A 65 1.16 -2.31 4.81
N ASN A 66 0.02 -2.40 4.14
CA ASN A 66 -0.06 -2.50 2.69
C ASN A 66 -1.26 -1.70 2.17
N CYS A 67 -1.10 -1.08 1.01
CA CYS A 67 -2.17 -0.36 0.33
C CYS A 67 -2.02 -0.55 -1.17
N SER A 68 -3.12 -0.81 -1.87
CA SER A 68 -3.13 -1.00 -3.32
C SER A 68 -3.01 0.31 -4.13
N CYS A 69 -2.71 1.45 -3.49
CA CYS A 69 -2.60 2.71 -4.21
C CYS A 69 -1.24 2.84 -4.91
N PRO A 70 -1.21 3.34 -6.16
CA PRO A 70 0.03 3.47 -6.94
C PRO A 70 0.92 4.64 -6.45
N TYR A 71 0.40 5.47 -5.55
CA TYR A 71 1.12 6.62 -5.01
C TYR A 71 2.05 6.17 -3.90
N ASP A 72 3.34 6.18 -4.20
CA ASP A 72 4.41 6.05 -3.22
C ASP A 72 4.61 7.41 -2.54
N PHE A 73 4.21 7.50 -1.28
CA PHE A 73 4.56 8.62 -0.41
C PHE A 73 5.77 8.21 0.42
N THR A 74 6.58 9.18 0.86
CA THR A 74 7.53 8.93 1.95
C THR A 74 6.74 8.53 3.20
N GLY A 75 6.91 7.27 3.63
CA GLY A 75 6.16 6.69 4.74
C GLY A 75 4.81 6.09 4.34
N ILE A 76 3.92 5.89 5.32
CA ILE A 76 2.60 5.31 5.04
C ILE A 76 1.72 6.31 4.28
N CYS A 77 0.94 5.79 3.32
CA CYS A 77 0.06 6.61 2.51
C CYS A 77 -1.16 7.10 3.30
N LYS A 78 -1.80 8.16 2.80
CA LYS A 78 -3.04 8.73 3.35
C LYS A 78 -4.18 7.71 3.55
N HIS A 79 -4.26 6.66 2.72
CA HIS A 79 -5.33 5.65 2.85
C HIS A 79 -5.11 4.75 4.08
N ILE A 80 -3.86 4.37 4.36
CA ILE A 80 -3.51 3.61 5.58
C ILE A 80 -3.83 4.46 6.81
N VAL A 81 -3.44 5.74 6.78
CA VAL A 81 -3.76 6.69 7.86
C VAL A 81 -5.28 6.77 8.09
N ALA A 82 -6.07 6.91 7.03
CA ALA A 82 -7.53 6.97 7.14
C ALA A 82 -8.14 5.69 7.71
N ALA A 83 -7.64 4.52 7.28
CA ALA A 83 -8.09 3.22 7.79
C ALA A 83 -7.78 3.05 9.29
N ILE A 84 -6.58 3.44 9.72
CA ILE A 84 -6.19 3.40 11.14
C ILE A 84 -7.05 4.36 11.97
N TYR A 85 -7.29 5.59 11.49
CA TYR A 85 -8.20 6.51 12.20
C TYR A 85 -9.61 5.95 12.32
N LYS A 86 -10.12 5.29 11.26
CA LYS A 86 -11.41 4.65 11.30
C LYS A 86 -11.43 3.52 12.33
N ALA A 87 -10.39 2.69 12.40
CA ALA A 87 -10.29 1.65 13.42
C ALA A 87 -10.18 2.19 14.85
N ILE A 88 -9.50 3.32 15.08
CA ILE A 88 -9.42 3.96 16.41
C ILE A 88 -10.82 4.43 16.89
N GLU A 89 -11.71 4.84 15.98
CA GLU A 89 -13.09 5.24 16.34
C GLU A 89 -13.93 4.05 16.84
N HIS A 90 -13.63 2.85 16.35
CA HIS A 90 -14.25 1.62 16.81
C HIS A 90 -13.44 1.10 18.02
N ASP A 91 -13.73 1.66 19.20
CA ASP A 91 -13.02 1.44 20.48
C ASP A 91 -13.04 -0.03 20.95
N GLU A 92 -13.94 -0.83 20.39
CA GLU A 92 -14.11 -2.26 20.66
C GLU A 92 -13.31 -3.08 19.63
N PHE A 93 -12.01 -3.27 19.91
CA PHE A 93 -11.24 -4.39 19.35
C PHE A 93 -11.73 -5.68 20.02
N ASP A 94 -12.98 -6.03 19.77
CA ASP A 94 -13.55 -7.25 20.32
C ASP A 94 -12.91 -8.48 19.67
N GLU A 95 -12.86 -9.56 20.43
CA GLU A 95 -12.29 -10.85 20.04
C GLU A 95 -13.07 -11.52 18.90
N GLU A 96 -14.22 -10.93 18.50
CA GLU A 96 -15.05 -11.39 17.41
C GLU A 96 -14.42 -11.07 16.06
N ILE A 97 -13.83 -12.11 15.46
CA ILE A 97 -13.44 -12.15 14.06
C ILE A 97 -14.67 -11.83 13.20
N HIS A 98 -14.81 -10.59 12.73
CA HIS A 98 -15.73 -10.29 11.64
C HIS A 98 -15.22 -11.02 10.38
N PRO A 99 -16.04 -11.90 9.76
CA PRO A 99 -15.60 -12.79 8.69
C PRO A 99 -15.07 -11.97 7.52
N GLY A 100 -13.77 -12.12 7.24
CA GLY A 100 -13.09 -11.34 6.22
C GLY A 100 -11.59 -11.54 6.16
N MET A 101 -10.97 -12.08 7.23
CA MET A 101 -9.53 -12.34 7.27
C MET A 101 -9.13 -13.80 6.95
N GLU A 102 -10.07 -14.76 6.93
CA GLU A 102 -9.75 -16.19 6.71
C GLU A 102 -9.24 -16.55 5.30
N ASN A 103 -9.45 -15.69 4.29
CA ASN A 103 -9.12 -16.02 2.89
C ASN A 103 -7.93 -15.26 2.28
N SER A 104 -7.15 -14.48 3.05
CA SER A 104 -6.08 -13.64 2.45
C SER A 104 -4.63 -13.97 2.86
N VAL A 105 -4.39 -14.95 3.73
CA VAL A 105 -3.03 -15.22 4.27
C VAL A 105 -2.39 -16.55 3.87
N VAL A 106 -3.00 -17.40 3.02
CA VAL A 106 -2.37 -18.63 2.51
C VAL A 106 -2.10 -18.58 1.01
N ALA A 107 -1.01 -17.92 0.61
CA ALA A 107 -0.43 -18.16 -0.71
C ALA A 107 1.08 -17.87 -0.75
N GLU A 108 1.84 -18.27 0.26
CA GLU A 108 3.26 -18.56 0.05
C GLU A 108 3.64 -19.80 0.87
N THR A 109 3.82 -20.95 0.22
CA THR A 109 5.10 -21.67 0.24
C THR A 109 5.06 -22.99 -0.54
N SER A 110 6.11 -23.17 -1.35
CA SER A 110 6.75 -24.43 -1.77
C SER A 110 6.13 -25.32 -2.86
N LYS A 111 6.79 -25.37 -4.03
CA LYS A 111 7.31 -26.59 -4.70
C LYS A 111 8.25 -26.24 -5.88
N PRO A 112 9.20 -27.13 -6.27
CA PRO A 112 10.64 -26.86 -6.29
C PRO A 112 11.26 -26.70 -7.70
N LEU A 113 12.52 -26.24 -7.72
CA LEU A 113 13.41 -26.17 -8.87
C LEU A 113 13.88 -27.57 -9.33
N GLU A 114 13.57 -27.99 -10.56
CA GLU A 114 14.54 -28.65 -11.48
C GLU A 114 13.98 -28.90 -12.91
N LYS A 115 14.57 -28.18 -13.89
CA LYS A 115 15.10 -28.53 -15.26
C LYS A 115 14.39 -29.67 -16.05
N ILE A 116 14.21 -29.66 -17.40
CA ILE A 116 15.11 -29.36 -18.54
C ILE A 116 14.29 -29.18 -19.87
N ALA A 117 14.54 -28.09 -20.63
CA ALA A 117 14.56 -27.77 -22.10
C ALA A 117 13.66 -28.47 -23.19
N PRO A 118 13.71 -28.07 -24.49
CA PRO A 118 13.35 -26.77 -25.12
C PRO A 118 12.37 -26.93 -26.33
N SER A 119 11.68 -25.86 -26.76
CA SER A 119 11.14 -25.80 -28.14
C SER A 119 11.04 -24.38 -28.71
N LYS A 120 11.98 -24.11 -29.61
CA LYS A 120 11.93 -23.37 -30.89
C LYS A 120 11.04 -22.11 -30.99
N GLU A 121 11.74 -20.98 -30.96
CA GLU A 121 11.85 -19.99 -32.05
C GLU A 121 10.58 -19.53 -32.81
N LYS A 122 10.22 -18.24 -32.63
CA LYS A 122 10.07 -17.33 -33.77
C LYS A 122 10.23 -15.84 -33.39
N GLN A 123 11.46 -15.38 -33.61
CA GLN A 123 11.90 -14.08 -34.14
C GLN A 123 10.88 -12.91 -34.15
N ILE A 124 11.17 -11.88 -33.34
CA ILE A 124 10.73 -10.51 -33.59
C ILE A 124 11.99 -9.65 -33.66
N LYS A 125 12.21 -9.04 -34.82
CA LYS A 125 13.44 -8.30 -35.16
C LYS A 125 13.58 -7.03 -34.32
N VAL A 126 14.80 -6.85 -33.82
CA VAL A 126 15.30 -5.70 -33.08
C VAL A 126 15.49 -4.52 -34.04
N VAL A 127 14.96 -3.33 -33.73
CA VAL A 127 15.33 -2.07 -34.38
C VAL A 127 16.26 -1.31 -33.43
N PRO A 128 17.44 -0.83 -33.87
CA PRO A 128 18.48 -0.34 -32.97
C PRO A 128 18.26 1.11 -32.51
N LYS A 129 18.66 1.36 -31.26
CA LYS A 129 18.80 2.69 -30.64
C LYS A 129 19.87 3.51 -31.39
N LYS A 130 19.61 4.79 -31.69
CA LYS A 130 20.67 5.75 -32.06
C LYS A 130 20.64 6.95 -31.12
N GLN A 131 21.81 7.21 -30.56
CA GLN A 131 22.14 8.22 -29.57
C GLN A 131 21.93 9.63 -30.14
N ARG A 132 21.31 10.54 -29.39
CA ARG A 132 21.35 11.99 -29.68
C ARG A 132 22.57 12.58 -28.97
N THR A 133 23.61 12.85 -29.73
CA THR A 133 24.69 13.77 -29.36
C THR A 133 24.29 15.16 -29.87
N THR A 134 24.01 16.10 -28.95
CA THR A 134 23.84 17.52 -29.29
C THR A 134 25.21 18.18 -29.33
N GLU A 135 25.73 18.37 -30.53
CA GLU A 135 26.90 19.20 -30.81
C GLU A 135 26.44 20.67 -30.89
N TRP A 136 27.04 21.52 -30.05
CA TRP A 136 26.86 22.96 -30.07
C TRP A 136 27.79 23.56 -31.14
N LYS A 137 27.24 24.35 -32.06
CA LYS A 137 28.05 25.22 -32.92
C LYS A 137 27.52 26.65 -32.87
N LEU A 138 28.29 27.48 -32.16
CA LEU A 138 28.30 28.93 -32.22
C LEU A 138 28.89 29.38 -33.56
N ILE A 139 28.23 30.33 -34.24
CA ILE A 139 28.71 31.43 -35.12
C ILE A 139 27.45 31.98 -35.82
N GLY A 140 27.10 33.27 -35.93
CA GLY A 140 27.82 34.54 -35.91
C GLY A 140 27.31 35.37 -37.11
N SER A 141 27.13 36.69 -36.92
CA SER A 141 26.72 37.76 -37.89
C SER A 141 25.30 37.63 -38.50
N GLU A 142 24.45 38.66 -38.49
CA GLU A 142 24.64 40.09 -38.80
C GLU A 142 23.92 41.05 -37.84
#